data_AF-A0A377XUF2-F1
#
_entry.id   AF-A0A377XUF2-F1
#
_cell.length_a   1.000
_cell.length_b   1.000
_cell.length_c   1.000
_cell.angle_alpha   90.00
_cell.angle_beta   90.00
_cell.angle_gamma   90.00
#
_symmetry.space_group_name_H-M   'P 1'
#
loop_
_entity.id
_entity.type
_entity.pdbx_description
1 polymer ?
#
loop_
_entity_poly.entity_id
_entity_poly.type
_entity_poly.pdbx_seq_one_letter_code
_entity_poly.pdbx_strand_id
1 'polypeptide(L)' 'MKHKPQMMKMRWLSAAVMLSLCTSSAWAFSIDDVAKEAKTLAGKGYEAPKSNLPSAFRDMKYADYQQIQFNHDKSLLE' A
#
# COMPACT_ATOMS: atom_id res chain seq x y z
N MET A 1 43.73 -27.68 20.96
CA MET A 1 42.69 -26.66 21.26
C MET A 1 42.24 -25.90 20.00
N LYS A 2 41.81 -26.57 18.90
CA LYS A 2 41.40 -25.91 17.63
C LYS A 2 39.88 -25.93 17.34
N HIS A 3 39.06 -26.58 18.17
CA HIS A 3 37.63 -26.80 17.87
C HIS A 3 36.69 -25.66 18.29
N LYS A 4 37.08 -24.82 19.26
CA LYS A 4 36.24 -23.71 19.75
C LYS A 4 35.86 -22.67 18.66
N PRO A 5 36.77 -22.19 17.79
CA PRO A 5 36.41 -21.17 16.80
C PRO A 5 35.52 -21.72 15.68
N GLN A 6 35.66 -23.00 15.32
CA GLN A 6 34.81 -23.65 14.33
C GLN A 6 33.37 -23.85 14.82
N MET A 7 33.21 -24.27 16.08
CA MET A 7 31.87 -24.37 16.68
C MET A 7 31.16 -23.02 16.79
N MET A 8 31.91 -21.94 17.05
CA MET A 8 31.36 -20.58 17.05
C MET A 8 30.83 -20.20 15.67
N LYS A 9 31.63 -20.40 14.61
CA LYS A 9 31.23 -20.12 13.20
C LYS A 9 30.00 -20.93 12.78
N MET A 10 29.91 -22.20 13.20
CA MET A 10 28.76 -23.06 12.94
C MET A 10 27.49 -22.52 13.60
N ARG A 11 27.57 -22.03 14.84
CA ARG A 11 26.45 -21.41 15.56
C ARG A 11 26.00 -20.10 14.90
N TRP A 12 26.93 -19.28 14.44
CA TRP A 12 26.62 -18.06 13.68
C TRP A 12 25.99 -18.38 12.33
N LEU A 13 26.45 -19.42 11.62
CA LEU A 13 25.81 -19.90 10.40
C LEU A 13 24.37 -20.36 10.65
N SER A 14 24.14 -21.17 11.70
CA SER A 14 22.79 -21.63 12.05
C SER A 14 21.87 -20.49 12.47
N ALA A 15 22.38 -19.50 13.21
CA ALA A 15 21.61 -18.31 13.58
C ALA A 15 21.26 -17.47 12.34
N ALA A 16 22.19 -17.30 11.39
CA ALA A 16 21.94 -16.59 10.14
C ALA A 16 20.90 -17.28 9.27
N VAL A 17 20.95 -18.62 9.16
CA VAL A 17 19.95 -19.43 8.43
C VAL A 17 18.57 -19.35 9.08
N MET A 18 18.50 -19.39 10.42
CA MET A 18 17.25 -19.20 11.15
C MET A 18 16.68 -17.79 10.96
N LEU A 19 17.52 -16.74 11.00
CA LEU A 19 17.07 -15.38 10.69
C LEU A 19 16.59 -15.22 9.25
N SER A 20 17.24 -15.85 8.27
CA SER A 20 16.81 -15.80 6.86
C SER A 20 15.50 -16.55 6.59
N LEU A 21 15.09 -17.46 7.47
CA LEU A 21 13.79 -18.13 7.40
C LEU A 21 12.68 -17.31 8.09
N CYS A 22 13.04 -16.35 8.95
CA CYS A 22 12.11 -15.46 9.65
C CYS A 22 11.80 -14.15 8.92
N THR A 23 12.37 -13.92 7.72
CA THR A 23 11.91 -12.86 6.80
C THR A 23 10.62 -13.34 6.13
N SER A 24 9.60 -13.54 6.96
CA SER A 24 8.22 -13.75 6.52
C SER A 24 7.77 -12.46 5.85
N SER A 25 7.47 -12.60 4.56
CA SER A 25 6.77 -11.67 3.66
C SER A 25 6.40 -10.35 4.32
N ALA A 26 7.14 -9.30 3.98
CA ALA A 26 6.70 -7.93 4.23
C ALA A 26 5.23 -7.83 3.81
N TRP A 27 4.35 -7.47 4.74
CA TRP A 27 2.92 -7.29 4.52
C TRP A 27 2.73 -6.05 3.65
N ALA A 28 3.09 -6.18 2.38
CA ALA A 28 2.87 -5.18 1.37
C ALA A 28 1.42 -5.30 0.92
N PHE A 29 0.81 -4.15 0.67
CA PHE A 29 -0.46 -4.08 -0.04
C PHE A 29 -0.35 -4.91 -1.32
N SER A 30 -1.30 -5.81 -1.51
CA SER A 30 -1.28 -6.82 -2.56
C SER A 30 -2.60 -6.88 -3.32
N ILE A 31 -2.59 -7.61 -4.43
CA ILE A 31 -3.83 -7.87 -5.17
C ILE A 31 -4.84 -8.67 -4.34
N ASP A 32 -4.39 -9.49 -3.39
CA ASP A 32 -5.27 -10.28 -2.54
C ASP A 32 -6.11 -9.40 -1.61
N ASP A 33 -5.56 -8.27 -1.15
CA ASP A 33 -6.28 -7.26 -0.36
C ASP A 33 -7.40 -6.62 -1.17
N VAL A 34 -7.11 -6.26 -2.43
CA VAL A 34 -8.11 -5.71 -3.36
C VAL A 34 -9.16 -6.76 -3.71
N ALA A 35 -8.76 -8.00 -3.99
CA ALA A 35 -9.66 -9.08 -4.33
C ALA A 35 -10.64 -9.41 -3.19
N LYS A 36 -10.17 -9.34 -1.94
CA LYS A 36 -10.99 -9.51 -0.75
C LYS A 36 -12.06 -8.42 -0.63
N GLU A 37 -11.69 -7.15 -0.83
CA GLU A 37 -12.64 -6.04 -0.80
C GLU A 37 -13.63 -6.12 -1.96
N ALA A 38 -13.15 -6.37 -3.17
CA ALA A 38 -13.99 -6.50 -4.36
C ALA A 38 -15.03 -7.63 -4.22
N LYS A 39 -14.63 -8.78 -3.67
CA LYS A 39 -15.55 -9.90 -3.39
C LYS A 39 -16.61 -9.50 -2.35
N THR A 40 -16.22 -8.73 -1.34
CA THR A 40 -17.13 -8.22 -0.30
C THR A 40 -18.14 -7.24 -0.90
N LEU A 41 -17.71 -6.35 -1.79
CA LEU A 41 -18.59 -5.39 -2.48
C LEU A 41 -19.51 -6.08 -3.49
N ALA A 42 -19.02 -7.08 -4.23
CA ALA A 42 -19.82 -7.84 -5.20
C ALA A 42 -20.93 -8.69 -4.53
N GLY A 43 -20.73 -9.08 -3.27
CA GLY A 43 -21.76 -9.76 -2.47
C GLY A 43 -22.86 -8.82 -1.95
N LYS A 44 -22.68 -7.51 -2.06
CA LYS A 44 -23.69 -6.49 -1.70
C LYS A 44 -24.48 -6.10 -2.95
N GLY A 45 -25.71 -5.62 -2.76
CA GLY A 45 -26.44 -4.94 -3.84
C GLY A 45 -25.69 -3.67 -4.27
N TYR A 46 -25.82 -3.30 -5.55
CA TYR A 46 -25.20 -2.06 -6.04
C TYR A 46 -25.73 -0.84 -5.28
N GLU A 47 -24.80 -0.06 -4.72
CA GLU A 47 -25.09 1.23 -4.09
C GLU A 47 -24.64 2.35 -5.02
N ALA A 48 -25.59 3.16 -5.48
CA ALA A 48 -25.27 4.33 -6.29
C ALA A 48 -24.43 5.34 -5.47
N PRO A 49 -23.33 5.87 -6.03
CA PRO A 49 -22.49 6.82 -5.32
C PRO A 49 -23.29 8.09 -5.02
N LYS A 50 -23.25 8.54 -3.76
CA LYS A 50 -23.87 9.80 -3.35
C LYS A 50 -23.05 10.95 -3.91
N SER A 51 -23.69 11.90 -4.60
CA SER A 51 -23.02 13.12 -5.04
C SER A 51 -22.54 13.90 -3.82
N ASN A 52 -21.23 14.07 -3.74
CA ASN A 52 -20.55 14.86 -2.72
C ASN A 52 -20.11 16.23 -3.25
N LEU A 53 -20.57 16.63 -4.45
CA LEU A 53 -20.21 17.90 -5.06
C LEU A 53 -21.02 19.05 -4.42
N PRO A 54 -20.37 19.99 -3.71
CA PRO A 54 -21.02 21.16 -3.15
C PRO A 54 -21.71 22.01 -4.23
N SER A 55 -22.78 22.72 -3.88
CA SER A 55 -23.52 23.58 -4.82
C SER A 55 -22.61 24.58 -5.53
N ALA A 56 -21.67 25.20 -4.79
CA ALA A 56 -20.70 26.13 -5.35
C ALA A 56 -19.88 25.57 -6.53
N PHE A 57 -19.55 24.28 -6.51
CA PHE A 57 -18.84 23.63 -7.62
C PHE A 57 -19.80 23.04 -8.67
N ARG A 58 -20.99 22.62 -8.25
CA ARG A 58 -22.03 22.12 -9.16
C ARG A 58 -22.53 23.21 -10.11
N ASP A 59 -22.69 24.42 -9.60
CA ASP A 59 -23.23 25.57 -10.32
C ASP A 59 -22.13 26.44 -10.96
N MET A 60 -20.87 26.00 -10.86
CA MET A 60 -19.70 26.69 -11.40
C MET A 60 -19.72 26.67 -12.93
N LYS A 61 -19.40 27.81 -13.57
CA LYS A 61 -19.27 27.86 -15.02
C LYS A 61 -18.00 27.15 -15.46
N TYR A 62 -18.05 26.55 -16.65
CA TYR A 62 -16.89 25.87 -17.22
C TYR A 62 -15.63 26.76 -17.28
N ALA A 63 -15.79 28.05 -17.60
CA ALA A 63 -14.68 29.01 -17.65
C ALA A 63 -13.97 29.15 -16.29
N ASP A 64 -14.71 29.10 -15.18
CA ASP A 64 -14.15 29.17 -13.83
C ASP A 64 -13.52 27.82 -13.44
N TYR A 65 -14.14 26.70 -13.83
CA TYR A 65 -13.59 25.36 -13.62
C TYR A 65 -12.23 25.17 -14.32
N GLN A 66 -12.07 25.69 -15.54
CA GLN A 66 -10.79 25.62 -16.27
C GLN A 66 -9.63 26.30 -15.54
N GLN A 67 -9.91 27.22 -14.62
CA GLN A 67 -8.87 27.87 -13.82
C GLN A 67 -8.40 27.00 -12.64
N ILE A 68 -9.13 25.94 -12.28
CA ILE A 68 -8.70 24.98 -11.26
C ILE A 68 -7.64 24.07 -11.90
N GLN A 69 -6.38 24.39 -11.65
CA GLN A 69 -5.23 23.64 -12.12
C GLN A 69 -4.53 22.96 -10.95
N PHE A 70 -3.87 21.83 -11.24
CA PHE A 70 -3.09 21.11 -10.25
C PHE A 70 -1.90 21.98 -9.79
N ASN A 71 -1.70 22.09 -8.47
CA ASN A 71 -0.53 22.76 -7.94
C ASN A 71 0.67 21.82 -8.02
N HIS A 72 1.61 22.09 -8.93
CA HIS A 72 2.80 21.27 -9.16
C HIS A 72 3.74 21.18 -7.95
N ASP A 73 3.78 22.20 -7.09
CA ASP A 73 4.53 22.19 -5.82
C ASP A 73 3.95 21.20 -4.80
N LYS A 74 2.75 20.67 -5.06
CA LYS A 74 2.07 19.66 -4.25
C LYS A 74 2.05 18.29 -4.93
N SER A 75 2.90 18.08 -5.93
CA SER A 75 3.06 16.75 -6.51
C SER A 75 3.58 15.76 -5.45
N LEU A 76 3.11 14.52 -5.53
CA LEU A 76 3.57 13.43 -4.66
C LEU A 76 4.94 12.88 -5.09
N LEU A 77 5.59 13.51 -6.07
CA LEU A 77 6.80 13.02 -6.74
C LEU A 77 8.07 13.81 -6.37
N GLU A 78 8.02 14.69 -5.37
CA GLU A 78 9.21 15.27 -4.71
C GLU A 78 9.53 14.59 -3.39
#